data_AF-A0A2X3DDY5-F1
#
_entry.id   AF-A0A2X3DDY5-F1
#
_cell.length_a   1.000
_cell.length_b   1.000
_cell.length_c   1.000
_cell.angle_alpha   90.00
_cell.angle_beta   90.00
_cell.angle_gamma   90.00
#
_symmetry.space_group_name_H-M   'P 1'
#
loop_
_entity.id
_entity.type
_entity.pdbx_description
1 polymer ?
#
loop_
_entity_poly.entity_id
_entity_poly.type
_entity_poly.pdbx_seq_one_letter_code
_entity_poly.pdbx_strand_id
1 'polypeptide(L)' 'MKVKAREGIRVPREDNARRYIEQEPVEVPESTYYLRRLNEGDLVKVTDATVDVTAAAATTGKGTK' A
#
# COMPACT_ATOMS: atom_id res chain seq x y z
N MET A 1 -1.97 -12.43 5.46
CA MET A 1 -0.81 -11.54 5.34
C MET A 1 -1.17 -10.13 5.81
N LYS A 2 -0.34 -9.51 6.65
CA LYS A 2 -0.56 -8.13 7.12
C LYS A 2 0.13 -7.14 6.18
N VAL A 3 -0.63 -6.18 5.65
CA VAL A 3 -0.13 -5.15 4.72
C VAL A 3 -0.70 -3.78 5.09
N LYS A 4 0.00 -2.72 4.71
CA LYS A 4 -0.51 -1.35 4.73
C LYS A 4 -0.26 -0.70 3.38
N ALA A 5 -1.09 0.26 3.00
CA ALA A 5 -0.83 1.08 1.82
C ALA A 5 0.27 2.09 2.09
N ARG A 6 0.94 2.49 1.01
CA ARG A 6 1.88 3.61 1.01
C ARG A 6 1.15 4.88 1.45
N GLU A 7 1.88 5.78 2.10
CA GLU A 7 1.36 7.09 2.48
C GLU A 7 0.90 7.88 1.25
N GLY A 8 -0.24 8.57 1.39
CA GLY A 8 -0.80 9.41 0.33
C GLY A 8 -1.59 8.65 -0.74
N ILE A 9 -1.68 7.32 -0.68
CA ILE A 9 -2.54 6.52 -1.54
C ILE A 9 -3.47 5.62 -0.74
N ARG A 10 -4.54 5.16 -1.42
CA ARG A 10 -5.48 4.17 -0.92
C ARG A 10 -5.62 3.06 -1.94
N VAL A 11 -5.44 1.83 -1.52
CA VAL A 11 -5.50 0.66 -2.40
C VAL A 11 -6.87 0.00 -2.22
N PRO A 12 -7.69 -0.13 -3.27
CA PRO A 12 -8.95 -0.85 -3.18
C PRO A 12 -8.71 -2.29 -2.71
N ARG A 13 -9.64 -2.84 -1.93
CA ARG A 13 -9.58 -4.26 -1.60
C ARG A 13 -10.14 -5.11 -2.74
N GLU A 14 -9.58 -6.31 -2.87
CA GLU A 14 -10.01 -7.31 -3.84
C GLU A 14 -11.42 -7.83 -3.55
N ASP A 15 -11.78 -8.01 -2.28
CA ASP A 15 -13.11 -8.50 -1.87
C ASP A 15 -14.20 -7.44 -2.08
N ASN A 16 -13.84 -6.16 -1.93
CA ASN A 16 -14.77 -5.06 -2.09
C ASN A 16 -14.04 -3.77 -2.52
N ALA A 17 -14.22 -3.38 -3.78
CA ALA A 17 -13.62 -2.18 -4.35
C ALA A 17 -14.06 -0.85 -3.70
N ARG A 18 -15.12 -0.86 -2.86
CA ARG A 18 -15.54 0.32 -2.07
C ARG A 18 -14.82 0.39 -0.71
N ARG A 19 -14.11 -0.67 -0.32
CA ARG A 19 -13.24 -0.69 0.86
C ARG A 19 -11.81 -0.48 0.42
N TYR A 20 -11.07 0.24 1.24
CA TYR A 20 -9.69 0.61 0.94
C TYR A 20 -8.76 0.14 2.05
N ILE A 21 -7.52 -0.12 1.66
CA ILE A 21 -6.37 -0.27 2.55
C ILE A 21 -5.63 1.06 2.49
N GLU A 22 -5.43 1.64 3.67
CA GLU A 22 -4.75 2.90 3.87
C GLU A 22 -3.49 2.65 4.70
N GLN A 23 -3.03 3.60 5.50
CA GLN A 23 -1.80 3.47 6.28
C GLN A 23 -1.98 2.53 7.49
N GLU A 24 -3.23 2.23 7.85
CA GLU A 24 -3.55 1.26 8.89
C GLU A 24 -3.25 -0.17 8.43
N PRO A 25 -2.50 -0.96 9.22
CA PRO A 25 -2.14 -2.32 8.86
C PRO A 25 -3.38 -3.23 8.90
N VAL A 26 -3.67 -3.84 7.77
CA VAL A 26 -4.82 -4.72 7.55
C VAL A 26 -4.35 -6.13 7.22
N GLU A 27 -5.05 -7.12 7.75
CA GLU A 27 -4.87 -8.50 7.35
C GLU A 27 -5.68 -8.83 6.09
N VAL A 28 -4.98 -9.33 5.07
CA VAL A 28 -5.52 -9.70 3.76
C VAL A 28 -5.07 -11.11 3.36
N PRO A 29 -5.83 -11.81 2.50
CA PRO A 29 -5.38 -13.07 1.92
C PRO A 29 -4.15 -12.88 1.03
N GLU A 30 -3.34 -13.92 0.89
CA GLU A 30 -2.21 -13.94 -0.05
C GLU A 30 -2.71 -14.23 -1.47
N SER A 31 -3.40 -13.26 -2.06
CA SER A 31 -3.88 -13.34 -3.43
C SER A 31 -2.93 -12.69 -4.42
N THR A 32 -3.08 -13.04 -5.70
CA THR A 32 -2.32 -12.43 -6.79
C THR A 32 -2.51 -10.92 -6.86
N TYR A 33 -3.71 -10.41 -6.52
CA TYR A 33 -4.00 -8.99 -6.48
C TYR A 33 -3.09 -8.23 -5.50
N TYR A 34 -3.02 -8.69 -4.24
CA TYR A 34 -2.21 -8.01 -3.23
C TYR A 34 -0.71 -8.21 -3.46
N LEU A 35 -0.29 -9.38 -3.95
CA LEU A 35 1.11 -9.62 -4.34
C LEU A 35 1.57 -8.67 -5.45
N ARG A 36 0.72 -8.41 -6.44
CA ARG A 36 1.03 -7.44 -7.49
C ARG A 36 1.16 -6.03 -6.93
N ARG A 37 0.26 -5.61 -6.04
CA ARG A 37 0.32 -4.29 -5.38
C ARG A 37 1.55 -4.12 -4.50
N LEU A 38 2.01 -5.20 -3.88
CA LEU A 38 3.29 -5.21 -3.16
C LEU A 38 4.48 -5.03 -4.12
N ASN A 39 4.46 -5.70 -5.28
CA ASN A 39 5.51 -5.56 -6.31
C ASN A 39 5.52 -4.19 -6.98
N GLU A 40 4.35 -3.57 -7.18
CA GLU A 40 4.20 -2.19 -7.66
C GLU A 40 4.64 -1.16 -6.58
N GLY A 41 4.76 -1.60 -5.32
CA GLY A 41 5.11 -0.76 -4.18
C GLY A 41 3.95 0.06 -3.62
N ASP A 42 2.72 -0.21 -4.06
CA ASP A 42 1.51 0.43 -3.52
C ASP A 42 1.20 -0.08 -2.10
N LEU A 43 1.48 -1.36 -1.85
CA LEU A 43 1.39 -1.97 -0.53
C LEU A 43 2.77 -2.23 0.04
N VAL A 44 2.84 -2.27 1.37
CA VAL A 44 4.01 -2.64 2.15
C VAL A 44 3.61 -3.75 3.11
N LYS A 45 4.34 -4.87 3.10
CA LYS A 45 4.14 -5.95 4.10
C LYS A 45 4.54 -5.42 5.47
N VAL A 46 3.67 -5.65 6.46
CA VAL A 46 3.92 -5.29 7.85
C VAL A 46 4.28 -6.57 8.60
N THR A 47 5.55 -6.69 8.96
CA THR A 47 6.03 -7.69 9.93
C THR A 47 6.27 -6.99 11.26
N ASP A 48 5.86 -7.59 12.37
CA ASP A 48 5.99 -7.05 13.73
C ASP A 48 7.44 -6.65 14.11
N ALA A 49 8.45 -7.07 13.33
CA ALA A 49 9.86 -6.78 13.58
C ALA A 49 10.37 -5.45 13.00
N THR A 50 9.65 -4.76 12.10
CA THR A 50 10.19 -3.59 11.38
C THR A 50 9.12 -2.56 11.04
N VAL A 51 8.66 -1.84 12.07
CA VAL A 51 8.16 -0.47 11.86
C VAL A 51 9.36 0.46 11.74
N ASP A 52 10.07 0.39 10.62
CA ASP A 52 11.16 1.33 10.37
C ASP A 52 11.31 1.73 8.88
N VAL A 53 10.96 3.01 8.68
CA VAL A 53 11.56 4.06 7.84
C VAL A 53 11.62 3.91 6.31
N THR A 54 10.88 4.77 5.61
CA THR A 54 11.41 5.87 4.76
C THR A 54 10.28 6.54 3.95
N ALA A 55 9.46 7.32 4.64
CA ALA A 55 8.72 8.42 4.00
C ALA A 55 9.70 9.59 3.78
N ALA A 56 10.54 9.50 2.74
CA ALA A 56 11.35 10.61 2.24
C ALA A 56 11.92 10.31 0.84
N ALA A 57 11.11 10.52 -0.20
CA ALA A 57 11.55 11.10 -1.48
C ALA A 57 10.35 11.36 -2.41
N ALA A 58 10.18 12.64 -2.78
CA ALA A 58 9.33 13.17 -3.85
C ALA A 58 9.64 12.49 -5.22
N THR A 59 8.91 12.60 -6.32
CA THR A 59 8.15 13.73 -6.90
C THR A 59 7.48 13.21 -8.18
N THR A 60 6.32 13.72 -8.58
CA THR A 60 6.09 14.19 -9.96
C THR A 60 4.96 15.21 -9.93
N GLY A 61 5.35 16.48 -10.10
CA GLY A 61 4.41 17.57 -10.33
C GLY A 61 3.69 17.39 -11.67
N LYS A 62 2.39 17.63 -11.68
CA LYS A 62 1.63 17.78 -12.91
C LYS A 62 1.95 19.16 -13.48
N GLY A 63 2.82 19.18 -14.49
CA GLY A 63 3.20 20.36 -15.24
C GLY A 63 2.02 21.02 -15.94
N THR A 64 2.07 22.34 -15.93
CA THR A 64 1.29 23.29 -16.72
C THR A 64 1.59 23.14 -18.21
N LYS A 65 0.56 23.23 -19.04
CA LYS A 65 0.64 23.82 -20.37
C LYS A 65 -0.70 24.43 -20.75
#